data_AF-A0A1I7YR80-F1
#
_entry.id   AF-A0A1I7YR80-F1
#
_cell.length_a   1.000
_cell.length_b   1.000
_cell.length_c   1.000
_cell.angle_alpha   90.00
_cell.angle_beta   90.00
_cell.angle_gamma   90.00
#
_symmetry.space_group_name_H-M   'P 1'
#
loop_
_entity.id
_entity.type
_entity.pdbx_description
1 polymer ?
#
loop_
_entity_poly.entity_id
_entity_poly.type
_entity_poly.pdbx_seq_one_letter_code
_entity_poly.pdbx_strand_id
1 'polypeptide(L)'
;MFRLLMTESGRVPDLAHYWGKQLLSQNYTANQAFFDLGIQRGLIRPDVSSSDYILAASPSLMWLMVLLVLGPQNSPVPFEQVHQLHKRLLIECLQPASA
;
A
#
# COMPACT_ATOMS: atom_id res chain seq x y z
N MET A 1 -12.42 -0.95 10.60
CA MET A 1 -12.44 0.52 10.41
C MET A 1 -12.79 0.90 8.98
N PHE A 2 -12.02 0.51 7.95
CA PHE A 2 -12.30 0.86 6.55
C PHE A 2 -13.72 0.53 6.07
N ARG A 3 -14.27 -0.63 6.43
CA ARG A 3 -15.64 -1.01 6.06
C ARG A 3 -16.70 -0.06 6.63
N LEU A 4 -16.56 0.35 7.90
CA LEU A 4 -17.40 1.37 8.54
C LEU A 4 -17.25 2.74 7.86
N LEU A 5 -16.01 3.11 7.54
CA LEU A 5 -15.71 4.37 6.86
C LEU A 5 -16.33 4.40 5.45
N MET A 6 -16.34 3.27 4.73
CA MET A 6 -17.03 3.14 3.44
C MET A 6 -18.55 3.14 3.57
N THR A 7 -19.12 2.37 4.50
CA THR A 7 -20.58 2.31 4.70
C THR A 7 -21.17 3.64 5.18
N GLU A 8 -20.49 4.33 6.09
CA GLU A 8 -20.93 5.62 6.64
C GLU A 8 -20.52 6.82 5.76
N SER A 9 -19.70 6.62 4.71
CA SER A 9 -19.29 7.70 3.81
C SER A 9 -20.48 8.39 3.13
N GLY A 10 -21.56 7.66 2.85
CA GLY A 10 -22.79 8.24 2.31
C GLY A 10 -23.59 9.06 3.32
N ARG A 11 -23.41 8.80 4.63
CA ARG A 11 -24.13 9.49 5.71
C ARG A 11 -23.35 10.67 6.28
N VAL A 12 -22.02 10.60 6.30
CA VAL A 12 -21.13 11.66 6.81
C VAL A 12 -19.93 11.85 5.86
N PRO A 13 -20.16 12.39 4.65
CA PRO A 13 -19.15 12.47 3.60
C PRO A 13 -17.92 13.31 3.99
N ASP A 14 -18.12 14.40 4.74
CA ASP A 14 -17.03 15.29 5.16
C ASP A 14 -16.04 14.59 6.10
N LEU A 15 -16.57 13.79 7.03
CA LEU A 15 -15.75 13.04 7.98
C LEU A 15 -14.99 11.91 7.27
N ALA A 16 -15.66 11.21 6.35
CA ALA A 16 -15.02 10.17 5.54
C ALA A 16 -13.92 10.75 4.63
N HIS A 17 -14.15 11.93 4.03
CA HIS A 17 -13.17 12.63 3.22
C HIS A 17 -11.98 13.09 4.07
N TYR A 18 -12.23 13.67 5.25
CA TYR A 18 -11.19 14.11 6.17
C TYR A 18 -10.30 12.95 6.60
N TRP A 19 -10.87 11.85 7.10
CA TRP A 19 -10.09 10.69 7.52
C TRP A 19 -9.42 9.99 6.35
N GLY A 20 -10.11 9.84 5.22
CA GLY A 20 -9.53 9.26 4.01
C GLY A 20 -8.30 10.04 3.55
N LYS A 21 -8.42 11.37 3.43
CA LYS A 21 -7.30 12.24 3.04
C LYS A 21 -6.17 12.17 4.05
N GLN A 22 -6.47 12.31 5.35
CA GLN A 22 -5.45 12.35 6.39
C GLN A 22 -4.67 11.03 6.51
N LEU A 23 -5.38 9.89 6.55
CA LEU A 23 -4.73 8.58 6.64
C LEU A 23 -3.91 8.28 5.39
N LEU A 24 -4.46 8.51 4.21
CA LEU A 24 -3.76 8.23 2.96
C LEU A 24 -2.57 9.16 2.76
N SER A 25 -2.71 10.46 3.05
CA SER A 25 -1.61 11.42 2.89
C SER A 25 -0.49 11.17 3.88
N GLN A 26 -0.80 10.93 5.16
CA GLN A 26 0.23 10.65 6.17
C GLN A 26 0.98 9.36 5.86
N ASN A 27 0.25 8.30 5.51
CA ASN A 27 0.85 7.02 5.17
C ASN A 27 1.70 7.13 3.88
N TYR A 28 1.18 7.80 2.86
CA TYR A 28 1.93 8.05 1.62
C TYR A 28 3.23 8.82 1.90
N THR A 29 3.16 9.97 2.56
CA THR A 29 4.32 10.83 2.82
C THR A 29 5.39 10.10 3.64
N ALA A 30 4.99 9.37 4.69
CA ALA A 30 5.94 8.66 5.53
C ALA A 30 6.67 7.54 4.77
N ASN A 31 5.95 6.76 3.95
CA ASN A 31 6.57 5.68 3.19
C ASN A 31 7.39 6.19 2.00
N GLN A 32 6.94 7.24 1.32
CA GLN A 32 7.72 7.87 0.26
C GLN A 32 9.08 8.36 0.81
N ALA A 33 9.08 9.04 1.96
CA ALA A 33 10.31 9.48 2.60
C ALA A 33 11.24 8.31 2.98
N PHE A 34 10.68 7.17 3.38
CA PHE A 34 11.45 5.95 3.64
C PHE A 34 12.14 5.43 2.37
N PHE A 35 11.40 5.38 1.26
CA PHE A 35 11.94 4.96 -0.04
C PHE A 35 13.03 5.91 -0.52
N ASP A 36 12.78 7.23 -0.46
CA ASP A 36 13.74 8.26 -0.86
C ASP A 36 15.05 8.13 -0.06
N LEU A 37 14.96 7.91 1.25
CA LEU A 37 16.13 7.70 2.10
C LEU A 37 16.87 6.39 1.74
N GLY A 38 16.14 5.32 1.41
CA GLY A 38 16.72 4.06 0.97
C GLY A 38 17.46 4.20 -0.35
N ILE A 39 16.90 4.95 -1.30
CA ILE A 39 17.53 5.27 -2.60
C ILE A 39 18.79 6.10 -2.38
N GLN A 40 18.71 7.17 -1.57
CA GLN A 40 19.87 8.02 -1.25
C GLN A 40 21.03 7.25 -0.63
N ARG A 41 20.73 6.20 0.16
CA ARG A 41 21.73 5.34 0.80
C ARG A 41 22.20 4.18 -0.08
N GLY A 42 21.68 4.05 -1.30
CA GLY A 42 21.98 2.93 -2.21
C GLY A 42 21.42 1.58 -1.75
N LEU A 43 20.47 1.58 -0.80
CA LEU A 43 19.83 0.37 -0.27
C LEU A 43 18.62 -0.06 -1.12
N ILE A 44 18.05 0.87 -1.88
CA ILE A 44 16.93 0.65 -2.80
C ILE A 44 17.39 1.06 -4.20
N ARG A 45 17.13 0.20 -5.18
CA ARG A 45 17.36 0.51 -6.59
C ARG A 45 16.40 1.62 -7.04
N PRO A 46 16.90 2.72 -7.65
CA PRO A 46 16.03 3.69 -8.28
C PRO A 46 15.40 3.10 -9.56
N ASP A 47 14.10 2.87 -9.51
CA ASP A 47 13.22 2.56 -10.63
C ASP A 47 11.84 3.23 -10.47
N VAL A 48 10.95 3.01 -11.44
CA VAL A 48 9.58 3.58 -11.44
C VAL A 48 8.79 3.19 -10.19
N SER A 49 8.98 1.98 -9.67
CA SER A 49 8.28 1.49 -8.48
C SER A 49 8.83 2.07 -7.18
N SER A 50 10.11 2.46 -7.18
CA SER A 50 10.78 3.10 -6.05
C SER A 50 10.54 4.62 -6.01
N SER A 51 10.26 5.24 -7.16
CA SER A 51 10.07 6.69 -7.28
C SER A 51 8.69 7.16 -6.84
N ASP A 52 7.69 6.28 -6.90
CA ASP A 52 6.35 6.54 -6.38
C ASP A 52 5.86 5.35 -5.55
N TYR A 53 5.80 5.56 -4.23
CA TYR A 53 5.36 4.55 -3.26
C TYR A 53 3.96 3.99 -3.57
N ILE A 54 3.09 4.73 -4.27
CA ILE A 54 1.77 4.21 -4.65
C ILE A 54 1.89 2.91 -5.46
N LEU A 55 2.89 2.81 -6.32
CA LEU A 55 3.11 1.60 -7.12
C LEU A 55 3.55 0.43 -6.23
N ALA A 56 4.46 0.68 -5.29
CA ALA A 56 4.87 -0.31 -4.29
C ALA A 56 3.69 -0.76 -3.39
N ALA A 57 2.76 0.14 -3.07
CA ALA A 57 1.58 -0.13 -2.25
C ALA A 57 0.40 -0.75 -3.02
N SER A 58 0.43 -0.73 -4.35
CA SER A 58 -0.68 -1.16 -5.22
C SER A 58 -1.18 -2.59 -4.94
N PRO A 59 -0.33 -3.60 -4.65
CA PRO A 59 -0.82 -4.95 -4.34
C PRO A 59 -1.61 -4.98 -3.02
N SER A 60 -1.17 -4.21 -2.02
CA SER A 60 -1.88 -4.10 -0.73
C SER A 60 -3.22 -3.38 -0.89
N LEU A 61 -3.28 -2.35 -1.74
CA LEU A 61 -4.53 -1.65 -2.08
C LEU A 61 -5.52 -2.56 -2.79
N MET A 62 -5.07 -3.33 -3.78
CA MET A 62 -5.90 -4.33 -4.46
C MET A 62 -6.41 -5.38 -3.47
N TRP A 63 -5.57 -5.81 -2.52
CA TRP A 63 -5.98 -6.73 -1.48
C TRP A 63 -7.06 -6.17 -0.55
N LEU A 64 -6.89 -4.92 -0.14
CA LEU A 64 -7.88 -4.22 0.66
C LEU A 64 -9.24 -4.19 -0.06
N MET A 65 -9.26 -3.99 -1.38
CA MET A 65 -10.50 -4.05 -2.17
C MET A 65 -11.12 -5.44 -2.18
N VAL A 66 -10.34 -6.51 -2.35
CA VAL A 66 -10.85 -7.89 -2.24
C VAL A 66 -11.49 -8.13 -0.87
N LEU A 67 -10.82 -7.74 0.20
CA LEU A 67 -11.34 -7.89 1.56
C LEU A 67 -12.62 -7.10 1.81
N LEU A 68 -12.72 -5.89 1.25
CA LEU A 68 -13.87 -5.00 1.47
C LEU A 68 -15.08 -5.34 0.59
N VAL A 69 -14.85 -5.75 -0.67
CA VAL A 69 -15.89 -5.99 -1.66
C VAL A 69 -16.33 -7.44 -1.69
N LEU A 70 -15.37 -8.37 -1.76
CA LEU A 70 -15.65 -9.81 -1.90
C LEU A 70 -15.68 -10.50 -0.53
N GLY A 71 -15.02 -9.93 0.47
CA GLY A 71 -14.88 -10.53 1.78
C GLY A 71 -13.72 -11.55 1.83
N PRO A 72 -13.13 -11.79 3.02
CA PRO A 72 -11.92 -12.59 3.17
C PRO A 72 -12.06 -14.04 2.73
N GLN A 73 -13.27 -14.61 2.73
CA GLN A 73 -13.51 -16.01 2.35
C GLN A 73 -13.44 -16.23 0.83
N ASN A 74 -13.72 -15.18 0.05
CA ASN A 74 -13.75 -15.23 -1.41
C ASN A 74 -12.41 -14.79 -2.03
N SER A 75 -11.40 -14.72 -1.19
CA SER A 75 -10.08 -14.29 -1.58
C SER A 75 -9.32 -15.45 -2.24
N PRO A 76 -8.69 -15.24 -3.42
CA PRO A 76 -7.96 -16.30 -4.12
C PRO A 76 -6.69 -16.75 -3.36
N VAL A 77 -6.20 -15.92 -2.44
CA VAL A 77 -5.01 -16.19 -1.63
C VAL A 77 -5.33 -15.88 -0.14
N PRO A 78 -4.77 -16.59 0.84
CA PRO A 78 -4.87 -16.19 2.24
C PRO A 78 -4.09 -14.89 2.53
N PHE A 79 -4.57 -14.06 3.45
CA PHE A 79 -3.90 -12.79 3.79
C PHE A 79 -2.43 -12.97 4.19
N GLU A 80 -2.12 -13.98 4.99
CA GLU A 80 -0.75 -14.30 5.41
C GLU A 80 0.18 -14.56 4.21
N GLN A 81 -0.34 -15.20 3.17
CA GLN A 81 0.43 -15.47 1.95
C GLN A 81 0.61 -14.19 1.11
N VAL A 82 -0.40 -13.31 1.06
CA VAL A 82 -0.27 -12.03 0.34
C VAL A 82 0.82 -11.15 0.92
N HIS A 83 0.93 -11.07 2.24
CA HIS A 83 2.01 -10.31 2.86
C HIS A 83 3.39 -10.86 2.44
N GLN A 84 3.58 -12.18 2.50
CA GLN A 84 4.86 -12.78 2.11
C GLN A 84 5.17 -12.62 0.62
N LEU A 85 4.17 -12.80 -0.25
CA LEU A 85 4.32 -12.63 -1.69
C LEU A 85 4.62 -11.17 -2.06
N HIS A 86 3.93 -10.22 -1.45
CA HIS A 86 4.15 -8.80 -1.69
C HIS A 86 5.53 -8.37 -1.19
N LYS A 87 5.95 -8.82 -0.01
CA LYS A 87 7.30 -8.57 0.49
C LYS A 87 8.36 -9.13 -0.47
N ARG A 88 8.17 -10.36 -0.95
CA ARG A 88 9.09 -10.98 -1.92
C ARG A 88 9.16 -10.18 -3.22
N LEU A 89 8.01 -9.77 -3.76
CA LEU A 89 7.94 -8.91 -4.94
C LEU A 89 8.72 -7.60 -4.74
N LEU A 90 8.49 -6.91 -3.62
CA LEU A 90 9.20 -5.66 -3.33
C LEU A 90 10.70 -5.88 -3.23
N ILE A 91 11.15 -6.97 -2.59
CA ILE A 91 12.57 -7.30 -2.52
C ILE A 91 13.14 -7.56 -3.91
N GLU A 92 12.49 -8.39 -4.73
CA GLU A 92 12.97 -8.71 -6.08
C GLU A 92 13.03 -7.48 -7.01
N CYS A 93 12.09 -6.52 -6.87
CA CYS A 93 12.08 -5.30 -7.66
C CYS A 93 13.08 -4.24 -7.15
N LEU A 94 13.15 -4.05 -5.84
CA LEU A 94 13.86 -2.92 -5.21
C LEU A 94 15.27 -3.25 -4.77
N GLN A 95 15.67 -4.54 -4.78
CA GLN A 95 17.04 -4.93 -4.49
C GLN A 95 18.01 -4.14 -5.39
N PRO A 96 19.07 -3.56 -4.81
CA PRO A 96 20.09 -2.89 -5.61
C PRO A 96 20.66 -3.89 -6.61
N ALA A 97 20.80 -3.48 -7.87
CA ALA A 97 21.52 -4.28 -8.84
C ALA A 97 22.93 -4.52 -8.28
N SER A 98 23.32 -5.79 -8.14
CA SER A 98 24.69 -6.14 -7.73
C SER A 98 25.67 -5.34 -8.57
N ALA A 99 26.54 -4.58 -7.91
CA ALA A 99 27.63 -3.83 -8.54
C ALA A 99 28.58 -4.76 -9.30
#